data_AF-W6Q8Z3-F1
#
_entry.id   AF-W6Q8Z3-F1
#
_cell.length_a   1.000
_cell.length_b   1.000
_cell.length_c   1.000
_cell.angle_alpha   90.00
_cell.angle_beta   90.00
_cell.angle_gamma   90.00
#
_symmetry.space_group_name_H-M   'P 1'
#
loop_
_entity.id
_entity.type
_entity.pdbx_description
1 polymer ?
#
loop_
_entity_poly.entity_id
_entity_poly.type
_entity_poly.pdbx_seq_one_letter_code
_entity_poly.pdbx_strand_id
1 'polypeptide(L)'
;MDVQGQVPWDPEPSKTSIGQKVYHFIKRRFFAWWTKYNYILAAALDTGLALSGIVIFFCISYPGATFPDWWGNNVYLNTADAQGVPYKSMPAVGYFGPANGTFS
;
A
#
# COMPACT_ATOMS: atom_id res chain seq x y z
N MET A 1 -26.27 -14.09 -36.55
CA MET A 1 -26.26 -15.41 -35.91
C MET A 1 -25.02 -16.19 -36.35
N ASP A 2 -23.83 -15.68 -36.03
CA ASP A 2 -22.66 -16.53 -35.83
C ASP A 2 -22.15 -16.23 -34.43
N VAL A 3 -22.58 -17.08 -33.50
CA VAL A 3 -22.10 -17.11 -32.12
C VAL A 3 -20.69 -17.71 -32.17
N GLN A 4 -19.67 -16.88 -32.35
CA GLN A 4 -18.30 -17.25 -32.03
C GLN A 4 -18.02 -16.77 -30.60
N GLY A 5 -18.31 -17.65 -29.65
CA GLY A 5 -18.05 -17.45 -28.23
C GLY A 5 -16.55 -17.27 -27.96
N GLN A 6 -16.17 -16.08 -27.52
CA GLN A 6 -14.98 -15.88 -26.70
C GLN A 6 -15.47 -15.59 -25.29
N VAL A 7 -15.27 -16.57 -24.40
CA VAL A 7 -15.58 -16.43 -22.97
C VAL A 7 -14.65 -15.35 -22.38
N PRO A 8 -15.15 -14.36 -21.63
CA PRO A 8 -14.36 -13.24 -21.10
C PRO A 8 -13.21 -13.60 -20.14
N TRP A 9 -13.09 -14.88 -19.74
CA TRP A 9 -12.22 -15.32 -18.66
C TRP A 9 -11.05 -16.21 -19.12
N ASP A 10 -10.88 -16.44 -20.42
CA ASP A 10 -9.70 -17.14 -20.92
C ASP A 10 -8.52 -16.16 -21.03
N PRO A 11 -7.46 -16.29 -20.20
CA PRO A 11 -6.32 -15.41 -20.31
C PRO A 11 -5.57 -15.70 -21.61
N GLU A 12 -5.45 -14.70 -22.50
CA GLU A 12 -4.56 -14.81 -23.67
C GLU A 12 -3.16 -15.25 -23.23
N PRO A 13 -2.55 -16.30 -23.83
CA PRO A 13 -1.26 -16.82 -23.40
C PRO A 13 -0.13 -15.78 -23.47
N SER A 14 -0.32 -14.72 -24.25
CA SER A 14 0.60 -13.61 -24.43
C SER A 14 0.61 -12.61 -23.26
N LYS A 15 -0.44 -12.55 -22.42
CA LYS A 15 -0.60 -11.53 -21.35
C LYS A 15 -0.49 -12.07 -19.93
N THR A 16 0.05 -13.28 -19.76
CA THR A 16 0.40 -13.75 -18.41
C THR A 16 1.55 -12.92 -17.86
N SER A 17 1.20 -12.00 -16.96
CA SER A 17 2.11 -11.11 -16.22
C SER A 17 3.32 -11.89 -15.71
N ILE A 18 4.52 -11.37 -15.97
CA ILE A 18 5.81 -12.00 -15.65
C ILE A 18 5.86 -12.44 -14.18
N GLY A 19 5.20 -11.71 -13.28
CA GLY A 19 5.05 -12.08 -11.86
C GLY A 19 4.40 -13.44 -11.62
N GLN A 20 3.38 -13.81 -12.41
CA GLN A 20 2.74 -15.13 -12.32
C GLN A 20 3.69 -16.25 -12.74
N LYS A 21 4.52 -16.02 -13.77
CA LYS A 21 5.49 -16.99 -14.27
C LYS A 21 6.62 -17.19 -13.26
N VAL A 22 7.12 -16.11 -12.66
CA VAL A 22 8.14 -16.16 -11.60
C VAL A 22 7.62 -16.88 -10.37
N TYR A 23 6.40 -16.57 -9.91
CA TYR A 23 5.76 -17.27 -8.79
C TYR A 23 5.56 -18.76 -9.08
N HIS A 24 5.13 -19.12 -10.29
CA HIS A 24 4.98 -20.51 -10.72
C HIS A 24 6.33 -21.26 -10.75
N PHE A 25 7.38 -20.61 -11.25
CA PHE A 25 8.72 -21.20 -11.32
C PHE A 25 9.33 -21.43 -9.94
N ILE A 26 9.24 -20.44 -9.04
CA ILE A 26 9.74 -20.53 -7.66
C ILE A 26 9.01 -21.64 -6.91
N LYS A 27 7.67 -21.71 -7.04
CA LYS A 27 6.88 -22.80 -6.44
C LYS A 27 7.34 -24.17 -6.93
N ARG A 28 7.59 -24.37 -8.23
CA ARG A 28 7.97 -25.71 -8.75
C ARG A 28 9.38 -26.14 -8.36
N ARG A 29 10.35 -25.23 -8.31
CA ARG A 29 11.76 -25.61 -8.10
C ARG A 29 12.11 -25.86 -6.64
N PHE A 30 11.47 -25.13 -5.72
CA PHE A 30 11.76 -25.18 -4.29
C PHE A 30 10.53 -25.54 -3.44
N PHE A 31 9.57 -26.31 -3.99
CA PHE A 31 8.31 -26.63 -3.29
C PHE A 31 8.51 -27.35 -1.95
N ALA A 32 9.40 -28.34 -1.89
CA ALA A 32 9.61 -29.12 -0.66
C ALA A 32 10.24 -28.29 0.47
N TRP A 33 11.13 -27.36 0.12
CA TRP A 33 11.72 -26.42 1.06
C TRP A 33 10.71 -25.33 1.45
N TRP A 34 10.04 -24.74 0.47
CA TRP A 34 9.06 -23.68 0.65
C TRP A 34 7.87 -24.12 1.52
N THR A 35 7.30 -25.30 1.26
CA THR A 35 6.19 -25.85 2.05
C THR A 35 6.59 -26.16 3.49
N LYS A 36 7.85 -26.56 3.73
CA LYS A 36 8.35 -26.85 5.08
C LYS A 36 8.52 -25.59 5.93
N TYR A 37 9.05 -24.51 5.34
CA TYR A 37 9.41 -23.30 6.09
C TYR A 37 8.32 -22.22 6.11
N ASN A 38 7.37 -22.22 5.18
CA ASN A 38 6.33 -21.18 5.12
C ASN A 38 5.45 -21.14 6.37
N TYR A 39 5.09 -22.32 6.92
CA TYR A 39 4.29 -22.39 8.15
C TYR A 39 5.04 -21.86 9.37
N ILE A 40 6.31 -22.28 9.52
CA ILE A 40 7.18 -21.81 10.61
C ILE A 40 7.49 -20.32 10.48
N LEU A 41 7.68 -19.81 9.26
CA LEU A 41 7.88 -18.37 9.03
C LEU A 41 6.64 -17.56 9.40
N ALA A 42 5.46 -18.01 8.99
CA ALA A 42 4.21 -17.36 9.35
C ALA A 42 3.98 -17.37 10.88
N ALA A 43 4.20 -18.51 11.53
CA ALA A 43 4.11 -18.63 12.99
C ALA A 43 5.17 -17.78 13.71
N ALA A 44 6.40 -17.70 13.19
CA ALA A 44 7.46 -16.86 13.73
C ALA A 44 7.16 -15.36 13.56
N LEU A 45 6.48 -14.96 12.48
CA LEU A 45 6.09 -13.57 12.25
C LEU A 45 5.01 -13.12 13.23
N ASP A 46 4.01 -13.96 13.48
CA ASP A 46 2.93 -13.66 14.43
C ASP A 46 3.44 -13.62 15.88
N THR A 47 4.24 -14.60 16.28
CA THR A 47 4.88 -14.62 17.61
C THR A 47 5.93 -13.51 17.76
N GLY A 48 6.67 -13.18 16.70
CA GLY A 48 7.64 -12.09 16.67
C GLY A 48 6.99 -10.71 16.82
N LEU A 49 5.82 -10.49 16.22
CA LEU A 49 5.01 -9.29 16.43
C LEU A 49 4.61 -9.16 17.91
N ALA A 50 4.08 -10.23 18.50
CA ALA A 50 3.69 -10.24 19.90
C ALA A 50 4.89 -9.96 20.85
N LEU A 51 6.03 -10.60 20.60
CA LEU A 51 7.27 -10.36 21.34
C LEU A 51 7.77 -8.93 21.18
N SER A 52 7.73 -8.38 19.97
CA SER A 52 8.11 -6.98 19.72
C SER A 52 7.24 -6.02 20.52
N GLY A 53 5.94 -6.28 20.65
CA GLY A 53 5.03 -5.48 21.48
C GLY A 53 5.43 -5.48 22.94
N ILE A 54 5.79 -6.65 23.49
CA ILE A 54 6.28 -6.78 24.87
C ILE A 54 7.58 -6.00 25.07
N VAL A 55 8.54 -6.14 24.15
CA VAL A 55 9.82 -5.42 24.21
C VAL A 55 9.61 -3.91 24.15
N ILE A 56 8.79 -3.41 23.24
CA ILE A 56 8.46 -1.98 23.12
C ILE A 56 7.79 -1.46 24.39
N PHE A 57 6.88 -2.22 25.00
CA PHE A 57 6.23 -1.84 26.25
C PHE A 57 7.23 -1.63 27.38
N PHE A 58 8.17 -2.55 27.56
CA PHE A 58 9.20 -2.41 28.61
C PHE A 58 10.24 -1.33 28.29
N CYS A 59 10.63 -1.17 27.01
CA CYS A 59 11.64 -0.20 26.62
C CYS A 59 11.13 1.24 26.55
N ILE A 60 9.87 1.47 26.19
CA ILE A 60 9.34 2.82 25.88
C ILE A 60 8.20 3.21 26.83
N SER A 61 7.19 2.36 27.03
CA SER A 61 6.03 2.70 27.85
C SER A 61 6.33 2.72 29.35
N TYR A 62 7.09 1.74 29.87
CA TYR A 62 7.41 1.64 31.29
C TYR A 62 8.27 2.79 31.85
N PRO A 63 9.34 3.25 31.17
CA PRO A 63 10.12 4.40 31.63
C PRO A 63 9.45 5.76 31.37
N GLY A 64 8.25 5.80 30.78
CA GLY A 64 7.58 7.05 30.43
C GLY A 64 8.37 7.88 29.43
N ALA A 65 9.01 7.23 28.44
CA ALA A 65 9.89 7.91 27.50
C ALA A 65 9.10 8.94 26.68
N THR A 66 9.56 10.19 26.72
CA THR A 66 9.08 11.25 25.83
C THR A 66 9.43 10.87 24.39
N PHE A 67 8.43 10.84 23.51
CA PHE A 67 8.63 10.53 22.10
C PHE A 67 9.71 11.44 21.50
N PRO A 68 10.71 10.88 20.78
CA PRO A 68 11.77 11.69 20.20
C PRO A 68 11.23 12.60 19.10
N ASP A 69 11.67 13.86 19.08
CA ASP A 69 11.44 14.79 17.97
C ASP A 69 12.37 14.43 16.81
N TRP A 70 11.92 13.50 15.96
CA TRP A 70 12.63 13.10 14.74
C TRP A 70 11.82 13.45 13.49
N TRP A 71 12.49 13.40 12.34
CA TRP A 71 11.93 13.77 11.03
C TRP A 71 10.60 13.05 10.74
N GLY A 72 10.49 11.75 11.03
CA GLY A 72 9.26 10.99 10.78
C GLY A 72 8.06 11.36 11.64
N ASN A 73 8.26 11.99 12.81
CA ASN A 73 7.17 12.47 13.66
C ASN A 73 6.73 13.91 13.32
N ASN A 74 7.57 14.69 12.63
CA ASN A 74 7.30 16.12 12.36
C ASN A 74 6.89 16.41 10.90
N VAL A 75 7.15 15.49 9.97
CA VAL A 75 6.96 15.72 8.54
C VAL A 75 5.49 15.68 8.12
N TYR A 76 4.65 14.89 8.78
CA TYR A 76 3.24 14.83 8.42
C TYR A 76 2.54 16.19 8.63
N LEU A 77 2.94 16.97 9.64
CA LEU A 77 2.41 18.32 9.90
C LEU A 77 2.84 19.36 8.85
N ASN A 78 4.00 19.16 8.21
CA ASN A 78 4.55 20.08 7.22
C ASN A 78 4.18 19.70 5.77
N THR A 79 3.31 18.70 5.58
CA THR A 79 2.87 18.26 4.26
C THR A 79 1.63 19.04 3.84
N ALA A 80 1.55 19.37 2.55
CA ALA A 80 0.44 20.13 1.96
C ALA A 80 -0.95 19.54 2.25
N ASP A 81 -1.03 18.22 2.42
CA ASP A 81 -2.23 17.47 2.81
C ASP A 81 -2.72 17.84 4.24
N ALA A 82 -1.80 17.97 5.19
CA ALA A 82 -2.12 18.35 6.57
C ALA A 82 -2.38 19.85 6.74
N GLN A 83 -1.71 20.70 5.95
CA GLN A 83 -1.91 22.15 5.96
C GLN A 83 -3.16 22.60 5.16
N GLY A 84 -3.88 21.66 4.55
CA GLY A 84 -5.10 21.94 3.77
C GLY A 84 -4.88 22.92 2.62
N VAL A 85 -3.64 23.01 2.11
CA VAL A 85 -3.32 23.99 1.09
C VAL A 85 -3.87 23.51 -0.25
N PRO A 86 -4.69 24.32 -0.94
CA PRO A 86 -5.26 23.92 -2.21
C PRO A 86 -4.12 23.84 -3.25
N TYR A 87 -4.08 22.74 -4.02
CA TYR A 87 -3.12 22.56 -5.11
C TYR A 87 -3.20 23.68 -6.17
N LYS A 88 -4.32 24.41 -6.23
CA LYS A 88 -4.50 25.60 -7.07
C LYS A 88 -4.91 26.80 -6.22
N SER A 89 -4.19 27.91 -6.35
CA SER A 89 -4.58 29.19 -5.77
C SER A 89 -5.89 29.70 -6.38
N MET A 90 -6.71 30.37 -5.58
CA MET A 90 -7.96 30.98 -6.06
C MET A 90 -7.64 32.06 -7.11
N PRO A 91 -8.25 32.02 -8.30
CA PRO A 91 -8.07 33.08 -9.30
C PRO A 91 -8.65 34.39 -8.76
N ALA A 92 -8.08 35.55 -9.15
CA ALA A 92 -8.46 36.88 -8.64
C ALA A 92 -9.95 37.24 -8.81
N VAL A 93 -10.65 36.53 -9.70
CA VAL A 93 -12.09 36.67 -9.95
C VAL A 93 -12.97 35.95 -8.91
N GLY A 94 -12.39 35.12 -8.03
CA GLY A 94 -13.09 34.51 -6.90
C GLY A 94 -13.99 33.30 -7.24
N TYR A 95 -13.99 32.82 -8.48
CA TYR A 95 -14.71 31.59 -8.86
C TYR A 95 -13.95 30.80 -9.93
N PHE A 96 -14.18 29.49 -9.93
CA PHE A 96 -13.72 28.60 -11.00
C PHE A 96 -14.85 28.40 -11.99
N GLY A 97 -14.70 28.93 -13.21
CA GLY A 97 -15.68 28.84 -14.28
C GLY A 97 -15.83 30.14 -15.07
N PRO A 98 -16.66 30.17 -16.12
CA PRO A 98 -17.06 31.39 -16.82
C PRO A 98 -17.91 32.29 -15.91
N ALA A 99 -17.98 33.59 -16.23
CA ALA A 99 -18.72 34.57 -15.43
C ALA A 99 -20.23 34.27 -15.37
N ASN A 100 -20.85 34.64 -14.25
CA ASN A 100 -22.28 34.48 -14.04
C ASN A 100 -23.04 35.19 -15.17
N GLY A 101 -23.71 34.41 -16.04
CA GLY A 101 -24.44 34.91 -17.21
C GLY A 101 -23.77 34.73 -18.58
N THR A 102 -22.67 33.95 -18.70
CA THR A 102 -22.02 33.62 -19.99
C THR A 102 -22.05 32.14 -20.36
N PHE A 103 -23.04 31.38 -19.89
CA PHE A 103 -23.28 30.04 -20.43
C PHE A 103 -23.88 30.18 -21.84
N SER A 104 -23.13 29.76 -22.86
CA SER A 104 -23.71 29.44 -24.17
C SER A 104 -24.07 27.97 -24.23
#